data_AF-A0A4S2FEG1-F1
#
_entry.id   AF-A0A4S2FEG1-F1
#
_cell.length_a   1.000
_cell.length_b   1.000
_cell.length_c   1.000
_cell.angle_alpha   90.00
_cell.angle_beta   90.00
_cell.angle_gamma   90.00
#
_symmetry.space_group_name_H-M   'P 1'
#
loop_
_entity.id
_entity.type
_entity.pdbx_description
1 polymer ?
#
loop_
_entity_poly.entity_id
_entity_poly.type
_entity_poly.pdbx_seq_one_letter_code
_entity_poly.pdbx_strand_id
1 'polypeptide(L)'
;MRFDEKRYGCHASGVPGSDEGDGGVIVDVSWNGKKVLIVGAGKQGKKKEALLKAEGADVTVVDQGFDWRSLRAYDLVVACTNDARVNHEIVVQAQKEGVFCASATYEPDASVHWMRQIERDCLRLGFSTRRAYPLYGKTMARDIEALYDEKWKRRLKALRRLRPFLRKDPALLAAVMEWRVDQLEWLGNAVQAKAGKVCVFHSCQSEAQHAWIRARLGEGVMPFYMRENWESACAVFSLLELPVEVQPMFVFAGRIYRQFEALCERHRPLLLDENGWRRVLTPFDRPEAVFVVHRSQHDALKKRVAACCHEAVVVDYEEELPVNKERMVVYPLFMLDGGHVENDVANQIARARERGADVRWGCRCLLDLSSFQELLRDRL
;
A
#
# COMPACT_ATOMS: atom_id res chain seq x y z
N MET A 1 15.50 39.30 -0.45
CA MET A 1 14.90 39.06 0.88
C MET A 1 15.33 37.67 1.34
N ARG A 2 15.86 37.48 2.56
CA ARG A 2 16.09 36.12 3.10
C ARG A 2 14.77 35.61 3.68
N PHE A 3 14.31 34.45 3.21
CA PHE A 3 13.09 33.80 3.68
C PHE A 3 13.29 33.31 5.13
N ASP A 4 12.41 33.71 6.05
CA ASP A 4 12.45 33.29 7.46
C ASP A 4 11.39 32.20 7.70
N GLU A 5 11.82 30.94 7.63
CA GLU A 5 10.94 29.77 7.77
C GLU A 5 10.21 29.72 9.11
N LYS A 6 10.81 30.24 10.20
CA LYS A 6 10.23 30.22 11.55
C LYS A 6 9.09 31.22 11.71
N ARG A 7 9.15 32.36 11.01
CA ARG A 7 8.11 33.40 11.05
C ARG A 7 6.84 33.00 10.28
N TYR A 8 6.97 32.15 9.26
CA TYR A 8 5.88 31.79 8.36
C TYR A 8 5.43 30.32 8.43
N GLY A 9 6.08 29.48 9.24
CA GLY A 9 5.65 28.09 9.46
C GLY A 9 5.78 27.22 8.20
N CYS A 10 6.82 27.45 7.40
CA CYS A 10 7.00 26.84 6.09
C CYS A 10 7.92 25.60 6.16
N HIS A 11 7.66 24.61 5.30
CA HIS A 11 8.56 23.48 5.04
C HIS A 11 9.09 23.58 3.60
N ALA A 12 10.39 23.87 3.43
CA ALA A 12 11.03 23.91 2.12
C ALA A 12 11.69 22.56 1.80
N SER A 13 11.51 22.07 0.57
CA SER A 13 12.27 20.95 0.01
C SER A 13 13.14 21.47 -1.14
N GLY A 14 14.45 21.63 -0.91
CA GLY A 14 15.39 22.12 -1.91
C GLY A 14 16.34 21.02 -2.40
N VAL A 15 16.59 20.99 -3.71
CA VAL A 15 17.74 20.29 -4.32
C VAL A 15 18.76 21.37 -4.67
N PRO A 16 20.02 21.30 -4.18
CA PRO A 16 21.06 22.21 -4.61
C PRO A 16 21.60 21.79 -5.98
N GLY A 17 21.68 22.75 -6.92
CA GLY A 17 22.41 22.58 -8.18
C GLY A 17 21.54 22.62 -9.44
N SER A 18 21.23 23.82 -9.92
CA SER A 18 20.96 24.05 -11.35
C SER A 18 21.43 25.46 -11.71
N ASP A 19 22.51 25.53 -12.49
CA ASP A 19 23.24 26.75 -12.91
C ASP A 19 22.49 27.61 -13.95
N GLU A 20 21.18 27.73 -13.86
CA GLU A 20 20.40 28.69 -14.65
C GLU A 20 19.68 29.64 -13.68
N GLY A 21 20.08 30.92 -13.71
CA GLY A 21 19.76 31.96 -12.74
C GLY A 21 18.30 32.43 -12.68
N ASP A 22 17.34 31.51 -12.54
CA ASP A 22 15.92 31.80 -12.30
C ASP A 22 15.37 30.85 -11.21
N GLY A 23 16.01 30.89 -10.04
CA GLY A 23 15.81 29.96 -8.92
C GLY A 23 14.56 30.25 -8.10
N GLY A 24 13.38 29.93 -8.61
CA GLY A 24 12.15 29.87 -7.81
C GLY A 24 12.07 28.60 -6.94
N VAL A 25 11.71 28.74 -5.66
CA VAL A 25 11.46 27.62 -4.74
C VAL A 25 9.95 27.41 -4.58
N ILE A 26 9.52 26.15 -4.56
CA ILE A 26 8.13 25.77 -4.24
C ILE A 26 8.01 25.66 -2.71
N VAL A 27 7.10 26.43 -2.13
CA VAL A 27 6.81 26.43 -0.69
C VAL A 27 5.29 26.33 -0.45
N ASP A 28 4.90 25.60 0.60
CA ASP A 28 3.55 25.67 1.17
C ASP A 28 3.57 26.72 2.30
N VAL A 29 2.70 27.74 2.20
CA VAL A 29 2.68 28.89 3.11
C VAL A 29 1.36 28.89 3.85
N SER A 30 1.41 28.95 5.19
CA SER A 30 0.20 29.08 6.00
C SER A 30 -0.22 30.54 6.13
N TRP A 31 -1.38 30.89 5.57
CA TRP A 31 -1.97 32.23 5.70
C TRP A 31 -2.87 32.41 6.93
N ASN A 32 -3.00 31.38 7.77
CA ASN A 32 -3.88 31.44 8.94
C ASN A 32 -3.46 32.56 9.91
N GLY A 33 -4.38 33.50 10.17
CA GLY A 33 -4.16 34.67 11.01
C GLY A 33 -3.23 35.74 10.41
N LYS A 34 -2.80 35.60 9.15
CA LYS A 34 -1.96 36.59 8.46
C LYS A 34 -2.81 37.68 7.84
N LYS A 35 -2.30 38.92 7.86
CA LYS A 35 -2.99 40.08 7.28
C LYS A 35 -2.72 40.14 5.78
N VAL A 36 -3.76 40.13 4.97
CA VAL A 36 -3.64 40.14 3.52
C VAL A 36 -4.43 41.29 2.92
N LEU A 37 -3.76 42.11 2.11
CA LEU A 37 -4.39 43.15 1.31
C LEU A 37 -4.62 42.63 -0.11
N ILE A 38 -5.83 42.75 -0.63
CA ILE A 38 -6.16 42.53 -2.03
C ILE A 38 -6.58 43.86 -2.65
N VAL A 39 -5.87 44.27 -3.70
CA VAL A 39 -6.15 45.51 -4.43
C VAL A 39 -6.83 45.19 -5.74
N GLY A 40 -8.10 45.55 -5.88
CA GLY A 40 -9.00 45.22 -6.98
C GLY A 40 -10.08 44.23 -6.52
N ALA A 41 -11.33 44.68 -6.46
CA ALA A 41 -12.49 43.89 -6.01
C ALA A 41 -13.22 43.14 -7.17
N GLY A 42 -12.58 43.10 -8.34
CA GLY A 42 -13.07 42.39 -9.52
C GLY A 42 -13.06 40.86 -9.36
N LYS A 43 -13.30 40.14 -10.46
CA LYS A 43 -13.41 38.67 -10.47
C LYS A 43 -12.17 37.96 -9.89
N GLN A 44 -10.97 38.46 -10.22
CA GLN A 44 -9.73 37.88 -9.71
C GLN A 44 -9.55 38.15 -8.21
N GLY A 45 -9.84 39.37 -7.76
CA GLY A 45 -9.82 39.74 -6.35
C GLY A 45 -10.74 38.88 -5.50
N LYS A 46 -12.01 38.75 -5.89
CA LYS A 46 -12.99 37.88 -5.21
C LYS A 46 -12.54 36.43 -5.14
N LYS A 47 -11.90 35.92 -6.21
CA LYS A 47 -11.36 34.55 -6.23
C LYS A 47 -10.22 34.39 -5.22
N LYS A 48 -9.32 35.38 -5.12
CA LYS A 48 -8.20 35.36 -4.17
C LYS A 48 -8.66 35.58 -2.74
N GLU A 49 -9.64 36.44 -2.53
CA GLU A 49 -10.27 36.65 -1.23
C GLU A 49 -10.86 35.35 -0.69
N ALA A 50 -11.68 34.66 -1.49
CA ALA A 50 -12.28 33.38 -1.09
C ALA A 50 -11.22 32.33 -0.74
N LEU A 51 -10.15 32.22 -1.54
CA LEU A 51 -9.04 31.29 -1.31
C LEU A 51 -8.33 31.59 0.03
N LEU A 52 -7.91 32.84 0.24
CA LEU A 52 -7.13 33.23 1.41
C LEU A 52 -7.97 33.19 2.69
N LYS A 53 -9.25 33.57 2.64
CA LYS A 53 -10.18 33.43 3.77
C LYS A 53 -10.40 31.97 4.15
N ALA A 54 -10.49 31.06 3.17
CA ALA A 54 -10.61 29.63 3.45
C ALA A 54 -9.37 29.06 4.16
N GLU A 55 -8.20 29.68 3.99
CA GLU A 55 -6.97 29.37 4.71
C GLU A 55 -6.83 30.11 6.07
N GLY A 56 -7.83 30.89 6.47
CA GLY A 56 -7.88 31.59 7.76
C GLY A 56 -7.18 32.96 7.77
N ALA A 57 -6.89 33.54 6.61
CA ALA A 57 -6.29 34.87 6.53
C ALA A 57 -7.26 36.00 6.94
N ASP A 58 -6.73 37.07 7.51
CA ASP A 58 -7.42 38.34 7.74
C ASP A 58 -7.32 39.19 6.46
N VAL A 59 -8.34 39.08 5.60
CA VAL A 59 -8.32 39.66 4.25
C VAL A 59 -9.04 41.00 4.21
N THR A 60 -8.30 42.03 3.81
CA THR A 60 -8.84 43.35 3.46
C THR A 60 -8.87 43.50 1.94
N VAL A 61 -10.01 43.89 1.37
CA VAL A 61 -10.16 44.14 -0.07
C VAL A 61 -10.43 45.61 -0.31
N VAL A 62 -9.68 46.22 -1.22
CA VAL A 62 -9.82 47.63 -1.62
C VAL A 62 -9.90 47.72 -3.14
N ASP A 63 -10.73 48.60 -3.70
CA ASP A 63 -10.86 48.75 -5.16
C ASP A 63 -10.10 50.00 -5.66
N GLN A 64 -10.18 51.10 -4.92
CA GLN A 64 -9.40 52.34 -5.11
C GLN A 64 -9.11 52.99 -3.75
N GLY A 65 -8.13 53.90 -3.69
CA GLY A 65 -7.92 54.78 -2.53
C GLY A 65 -7.14 54.20 -1.35
N PHE A 66 -6.30 53.19 -1.55
CA PHE A 66 -5.40 52.70 -0.50
C PHE A 66 -4.15 53.58 -0.36
N ASP A 67 -3.67 53.74 0.87
CA ASP A 67 -2.41 54.45 1.15
C ASP A 67 -1.22 53.53 0.86
N TRP A 68 -0.41 53.90 -0.12
CA TRP A 68 0.82 53.19 -0.50
C TRP A 68 1.82 53.02 0.65
N ARG A 69 1.78 53.89 1.67
CA ARG A 69 2.67 53.81 2.85
C ARG A 69 2.19 52.77 3.88
N SER A 70 0.99 52.24 3.70
CA SER A 70 0.36 51.31 4.65
C SER A 70 0.63 49.83 4.34
N LEU A 71 1.34 49.51 3.25
CA LEU A 71 1.54 48.12 2.82
C LEU A 71 2.32 47.29 3.85
N ARG A 72 3.24 47.92 4.61
CA ARG A 72 3.96 47.29 5.76
C ARG A 72 3.06 46.70 6.84
N ALA A 73 1.79 47.10 6.94
CA ALA A 73 0.86 46.55 7.92
C ALA A 73 0.36 45.14 7.56
N TYR A 74 0.64 44.68 6.33
CA TYR A 74 0.20 43.40 5.79
C TYR A 74 1.37 42.42 5.64
N ASP A 75 1.07 41.14 5.71
CA ASP A 75 2.02 40.05 5.44
C ASP A 75 2.09 39.72 3.93
N LEU A 76 0.98 39.92 3.20
CA LEU A 76 0.86 39.71 1.76
C LEU A 76 0.01 40.81 1.11
N VAL A 77 0.45 41.29 -0.05
CA VAL A 77 -0.32 42.17 -0.93
C VAL A 77 -0.58 41.47 -2.26
N VAL A 78 -1.83 41.45 -2.72
CA VAL A 78 -2.22 40.82 -3.98
C VAL A 78 -2.81 41.87 -4.93
N ALA A 79 -2.09 42.16 -6.00
CA ALA A 79 -2.53 43.05 -7.06
C ALA A 79 -3.51 42.33 -8.00
N CYS A 80 -4.77 42.73 -8.00
CA CYS A 80 -5.89 42.12 -8.72
C CYS A 80 -6.69 43.13 -9.56
N THR A 81 -6.07 44.24 -9.94
CA THR A 81 -6.73 45.27 -10.76
C THR A 81 -6.76 44.85 -12.24
N ASN A 82 -7.58 45.54 -13.03
CA ASN A 82 -7.63 45.36 -14.48
C ASN A 82 -6.50 46.09 -15.22
N ASP A 83 -5.67 46.86 -14.51
CA ASP A 83 -4.56 47.63 -15.08
C ASP A 83 -3.21 46.97 -14.71
N ALA A 84 -2.51 46.45 -15.73
CA ALA A 84 -1.23 45.80 -15.54
C ALA A 84 -0.15 46.75 -14.98
N ARG A 85 -0.20 48.04 -15.33
CA ARG A 85 0.74 49.04 -14.81
C ARG A 85 0.52 49.27 -13.32
N VAL A 86 -0.74 49.42 -12.91
CA VAL A 86 -1.09 49.56 -11.48
C VAL A 86 -0.66 48.31 -10.71
N ASN A 87 -0.87 47.11 -11.27
CA ASN A 87 -0.42 45.88 -10.64
C ASN A 87 1.10 45.82 -10.47
N HIS A 88 1.87 46.25 -11.48
CA HIS A 88 3.33 46.34 -11.40
C HIS A 88 3.77 47.35 -10.33
N GLU A 89 3.15 48.54 -10.28
CA GLU A 89 3.45 49.56 -9.27
C GLU A 89 3.20 49.04 -7.82
N ILE A 90 2.11 48.30 -7.61
CA ILE A 90 1.79 47.61 -6.33
C ILE A 90 2.89 46.62 -5.95
N VAL A 91 3.30 45.77 -6.89
CA VAL A 91 4.33 44.75 -6.66
C VAL A 91 5.67 45.40 -6.30
N VAL A 92 6.13 46.37 -7.09
CA VAL A 92 7.40 47.08 -6.86
C VAL A 92 7.40 47.78 -5.50
N GLN A 93 6.29 48.43 -5.12
CA GLN A 93 6.22 49.10 -3.81
C GLN A 93 6.22 48.10 -2.65
N ALA A 94 5.43 47.03 -2.74
CA ALA A 94 5.41 45.99 -1.72
C ALA A 94 6.79 45.33 -1.54
N GLN A 95 7.52 45.08 -2.64
CA GLN A 95 8.89 44.60 -2.59
C GLN A 95 9.84 45.58 -1.87
N LYS A 96 9.78 46.88 -2.20
CA LYS A 96 10.59 47.92 -1.54
C LYS A 96 10.33 47.97 -0.03
N GLU A 97 9.11 47.65 0.39
CA GLU A 97 8.71 47.61 1.78
C GLU A 97 8.99 46.27 2.49
N GLY A 98 9.49 45.27 1.76
CA GLY A 98 9.77 43.95 2.31
C GLY A 98 8.50 43.15 2.64
N VAL A 99 7.43 43.35 1.88
CA VAL A 99 6.15 42.64 2.03
C VAL A 99 6.02 41.61 0.90
N PHE A 100 5.44 40.44 1.20
CA PHE A 100 5.17 39.48 0.13
C PHE A 100 4.17 40.07 -0.85
N CYS A 101 4.38 39.84 -2.14
CA CYS A 101 3.53 40.36 -3.18
C CYS A 101 3.23 39.31 -4.23
N ALA A 102 1.98 39.29 -4.66
CA ALA A 102 1.51 38.50 -5.77
C ALA A 102 0.72 39.39 -6.73
N SER A 103 0.69 39.00 -7.99
CA SER A 103 -0.18 39.63 -8.99
C SER A 103 -1.12 38.60 -9.60
N ALA A 104 -2.35 39.02 -9.91
CA ALA A 104 -3.33 38.21 -10.60
C ALA A 104 -2.94 37.98 -12.07
N THR A 105 -2.23 38.93 -12.65
CA THR A 105 -1.49 38.78 -13.90
C THR A 105 -0.06 38.36 -13.59
N TYR A 106 0.60 37.66 -14.53
CA TYR A 106 1.99 37.32 -14.30
C TYR A 106 2.83 38.60 -14.23
N GLU A 107 3.57 38.76 -13.13
CA GLU A 107 4.49 39.86 -12.89
C GLU A 107 5.83 39.24 -12.45
N PRO A 108 6.92 39.33 -13.25
CA PRO A 108 8.21 38.72 -12.92
C PRO A 108 8.76 39.13 -11.56
N ASP A 109 8.51 40.36 -11.15
CA ASP A 109 9.02 40.90 -9.89
C ASP A 109 8.13 40.52 -8.68
N ALA A 110 7.04 39.78 -8.85
CA ALA A 110 6.27 39.31 -7.71
C ALA A 110 7.09 38.33 -6.85
N SER A 111 7.08 38.48 -5.53
CA SER A 111 7.79 37.55 -4.63
C SER A 111 7.03 36.24 -4.41
N VAL A 112 5.75 36.19 -4.77
CA VAL A 112 4.89 35.00 -4.68
C VAL A 112 4.14 34.80 -6.01
N HIS A 113 4.26 33.61 -6.56
CA HIS A 113 3.49 33.18 -7.72
C HIS A 113 2.56 32.03 -7.36
N TRP A 114 1.29 32.18 -7.74
CA TRP A 114 0.33 31.10 -7.58
C TRP A 114 0.63 29.97 -8.57
N MET A 115 0.87 28.79 -8.03
CA MET A 115 1.15 27.59 -8.81
C MET A 115 -0.11 26.81 -9.13
N ARG A 116 0.01 25.85 -10.03
CA ARG A 116 -1.02 24.81 -10.18
C ARG A 116 -0.99 23.95 -8.92
N GLN A 117 -2.16 23.69 -8.39
CA GLN A 117 -2.34 22.88 -7.19
C GLN A 117 -3.31 21.75 -7.51
N ILE A 118 -3.02 20.59 -6.92
CA ILE A 118 -3.92 19.44 -6.86
C ILE A 118 -4.23 19.24 -5.39
N GLU A 119 -5.51 19.21 -5.05
CA GLU A 119 -5.99 18.93 -3.70
C GLU A 119 -7.04 17.81 -3.77
N ARG A 120 -6.68 16.64 -3.23
CA ARG A 120 -7.49 15.42 -3.28
C ARG A 120 -7.33 14.63 -1.98
N ASP A 121 -8.40 14.49 -1.20
CA ASP A 121 -8.44 13.70 0.03
C ASP A 121 -7.29 14.00 1.03
N CYS A 122 -6.19 13.22 0.95
CA CYS A 122 -5.02 13.32 1.82
C CYS A 122 -3.78 13.87 1.10
N LEU A 123 -3.89 14.18 -0.20
CA LEU A 123 -2.83 14.70 -1.05
C LEU A 123 -3.06 16.20 -1.34
N ARG A 124 -2.03 16.99 -1.07
CA ARG A 124 -1.86 18.35 -1.58
C ARG A 124 -0.54 18.40 -2.34
N LEU A 125 -0.57 18.84 -3.59
CA LEU A 125 0.61 18.93 -4.45
C LEU A 125 0.59 20.25 -5.20
N GLY A 126 1.67 21.03 -5.07
CA GLY A 126 1.94 22.22 -5.88
C GLY A 126 2.99 21.89 -6.95
N PHE A 127 2.75 22.31 -8.20
CA PHE A 127 3.72 22.15 -9.27
C PHE A 127 3.72 23.31 -10.25
N SER A 128 4.86 23.49 -10.93
CA SER A 128 5.07 24.52 -11.94
C SER A 128 5.80 23.92 -13.13
N THR A 129 5.40 24.31 -14.34
CA THR A 129 6.12 23.96 -15.57
C THR A 129 7.14 25.03 -15.98
N ARG A 130 7.54 25.92 -15.05
CA ARG A 130 8.42 27.09 -15.31
C ARG A 130 8.04 27.86 -16.58
N ARG A 131 6.74 28.03 -16.83
CA ARG A 131 6.17 28.72 -18.00
C ARG A 131 6.36 28.01 -19.36
N ALA A 132 6.79 26.75 -19.39
CA ALA A 132 7.02 26.00 -20.65
C ALA A 132 5.81 26.03 -21.60
N TYR A 133 4.65 25.51 -21.18
CA TYR A 133 3.42 25.58 -21.97
C TYR A 133 2.17 25.72 -21.10
N PRO A 134 1.38 26.82 -21.23
CA PRO A 134 0.28 27.12 -20.32
C PRO A 134 -0.79 26.04 -20.23
N LEU A 135 -1.08 25.32 -21.32
CA LEU A 135 -2.15 24.32 -21.35
C LEU A 135 -1.70 22.93 -20.86
N TYR A 136 -0.41 22.61 -20.97
CA TYR A 136 0.08 21.25 -20.68
C TYR A 136 -0.02 20.91 -19.19
N GLY A 137 0.08 21.91 -18.32
CA GLY A 137 -0.13 21.72 -16.88
C GLY A 137 -1.54 21.23 -16.52
N LYS A 138 -2.56 21.38 -17.39
CA LYS A 138 -3.87 20.74 -17.16
C LYS A 138 -3.81 19.23 -17.41
N THR A 139 -3.12 18.82 -18.47
CA THR A 139 -2.89 17.40 -18.79
C THR A 139 -2.10 16.73 -17.66
N MET A 140 -0.99 17.34 -17.23
CA MET A 140 -0.20 16.82 -16.09
C MET A 140 -1.04 16.70 -14.81
N ALA A 141 -1.88 17.70 -14.49
CA ALA A 141 -2.73 17.63 -13.32
C ALA A 141 -3.68 16.42 -13.37
N ARG A 142 -4.35 16.22 -14.51
CA ARG A 142 -5.26 15.08 -14.71
C ARG A 142 -4.52 13.75 -14.59
N ASP A 143 -3.33 13.63 -15.17
CA ASP A 143 -2.57 12.38 -15.16
C ASP A 143 -2.05 12.06 -13.73
N ILE A 144 -1.64 13.08 -12.96
CA ILE A 144 -1.28 12.93 -11.54
C ILE A 144 -2.50 12.54 -10.70
N GLU A 145 -3.67 13.15 -10.93
CA GLU A 145 -4.91 12.79 -10.24
C GLU A 145 -5.31 11.33 -10.51
N ALA A 146 -5.22 10.88 -11.76
CA ALA A 146 -5.48 9.49 -12.13
C ALA A 146 -4.52 8.53 -11.42
N LEU A 147 -3.22 8.84 -11.40
CA LEU A 147 -2.21 8.06 -10.68
C LEU A 147 -2.48 8.02 -9.17
N TYR A 148 -2.94 9.13 -8.58
CA TYR A 148 -3.33 9.17 -7.18
C TYR A 148 -4.49 8.22 -6.91
N ASP A 149 -5.58 8.32 -7.67
CA ASP A 149 -6.78 7.50 -7.48
C ASP A 149 -6.50 6.01 -7.69
N GLU A 150 -5.68 5.65 -8.68
CA GLU A 150 -5.33 4.26 -9.00
C GLU A 150 -4.36 3.63 -7.99
N LYS A 151 -3.29 4.35 -7.62
CA LYS A 151 -2.14 3.75 -6.93
C LYS A 151 -1.98 4.18 -5.48
N TRP A 152 -2.19 5.46 -5.18
CA TRP A 152 -1.74 6.04 -3.90
C TRP A 152 -2.86 6.24 -2.89
N LYS A 153 -4.07 6.53 -3.35
CA LYS A 153 -5.21 6.94 -2.52
C LYS A 153 -5.51 5.96 -1.40
N ARG A 154 -5.67 4.68 -1.74
CA ARG A 154 -6.02 3.63 -0.78
C ARG A 154 -4.94 3.47 0.29
N ARG A 155 -3.67 3.40 -0.13
CA ARG A 155 -2.51 3.31 0.76
C ARG A 155 -2.37 4.52 1.68
N LEU A 156 -2.46 5.74 1.13
CA LEU A 156 -2.30 6.97 1.90
C LEU A 156 -3.43 7.15 2.92
N LYS A 157 -4.67 6.75 2.57
CA LYS A 157 -5.79 6.71 3.51
C LYS A 157 -5.55 5.71 4.65
N ALA A 158 -5.08 4.50 4.35
CA ALA A 158 -4.74 3.49 5.36
C ALA A 158 -3.63 3.98 6.31
N LEU A 159 -2.54 4.52 5.76
CA LEU A 159 -1.43 5.07 6.55
C LEU A 159 -1.85 6.27 7.40
N ARG A 160 -2.70 7.17 6.87
CA ARG A 160 -3.25 8.29 7.65
C ARG A 160 -4.04 7.81 8.86
N ARG A 161 -4.83 6.73 8.71
CA ARG A 161 -5.59 6.13 9.82
C ARG A 161 -4.68 5.50 10.86
N LEU A 162 -3.54 4.92 10.45
CA LEU A 162 -2.55 4.33 11.35
C LEU A 162 -1.67 5.38 12.04
N ARG A 163 -1.47 6.56 11.43
CA ARG A 163 -0.57 7.61 11.92
C ARG A 163 -0.70 7.95 13.42
N PRO A 164 -1.91 8.07 14.02
CA PRO A 164 -2.02 8.34 15.47
C PRO A 164 -1.33 7.29 16.34
N PHE A 165 -1.26 6.04 15.88
CA PHE A 165 -0.65 4.93 16.59
C PHE A 165 0.86 4.80 16.32
N LEU A 166 1.35 5.29 15.17
CA LEU A 166 2.75 5.13 14.73
C LEU A 166 3.65 6.37 14.92
N ARG A 167 3.08 7.53 15.29
CA ARG A 167 3.72 8.87 15.18
C ARG A 167 5.10 9.03 15.84
N LYS A 168 5.50 8.12 16.73
CA LYS A 168 6.73 8.23 17.53
C LYS A 168 7.81 7.20 17.21
N ASP A 169 7.53 6.27 16.29
CA ASP A 169 8.43 5.14 16.04
C ASP A 169 8.83 5.07 14.55
N PRO A 170 10.03 5.55 14.19
CA PRO A 170 10.54 5.48 12.83
C PRO A 170 10.67 4.05 12.28
N ALA A 171 10.95 3.06 13.15
CA ALA A 171 11.09 1.67 12.73
C ALA A 171 9.73 1.09 12.35
N LEU A 172 8.68 1.39 13.12
CA LEU A 172 7.30 1.04 12.76
C LEU A 172 6.88 1.68 11.45
N LEU A 173 7.15 2.98 11.27
CA LEU A 173 6.82 3.70 10.05
C LEU A 173 7.51 3.07 8.83
N ALA A 174 8.77 2.68 8.95
CA ALA A 174 9.49 1.99 7.88
C ALA A 174 8.92 0.59 7.62
N ALA A 175 8.65 -0.20 8.67
CA ALA A 175 8.16 -1.57 8.54
C ALA A 175 6.82 -1.64 7.77
N VAL A 176 5.85 -0.80 8.12
CA VAL A 176 4.52 -0.83 7.49
C VAL A 176 4.53 -0.31 6.05
N MET A 177 5.57 0.42 5.62
CA MET A 177 5.66 0.93 4.25
C MET A 177 5.82 -0.18 3.22
N GLU A 178 6.35 -1.34 3.62
CA GLU A 178 6.52 -2.52 2.76
C GLU A 178 5.27 -3.41 2.69
N TRP A 179 4.24 -3.14 3.50
CA TRP A 179 3.08 -4.02 3.60
C TRP A 179 2.09 -3.82 2.47
N ARG A 180 1.26 -4.83 2.22
CA ARG A 180 0.16 -4.74 1.26
C ARG A 180 -0.92 -3.78 1.78
N VAL A 181 -1.66 -3.14 0.88
CA VAL A 181 -2.61 -2.09 1.27
C VAL A 181 -3.75 -2.63 2.14
N ASP A 182 -4.23 -3.84 1.85
CA ASP A 182 -5.21 -4.54 2.66
C ASP A 182 -4.68 -4.97 4.04
N GLN A 183 -3.41 -5.38 4.14
CA GLN A 183 -2.75 -5.61 5.43
C GLN A 183 -2.73 -4.34 6.29
N LEU A 184 -2.49 -3.17 5.68
CA LEU A 184 -2.55 -1.87 6.37
C LEU A 184 -3.98 -1.51 6.82
N GLU A 185 -4.96 -1.73 5.96
CA GLU A 185 -6.37 -1.52 6.29
C GLU A 185 -6.83 -2.44 7.41
N TRP A 186 -6.44 -3.71 7.35
CA TRP A 186 -6.68 -4.69 8.40
C TRP A 186 -6.01 -4.28 9.71
N LEU A 187 -4.75 -3.85 9.70
CA LEU A 187 -4.07 -3.38 10.91
C LEU A 187 -4.83 -2.20 11.53
N GLY A 188 -5.30 -1.26 10.70
CA GLY A 188 -6.11 -0.13 11.17
C GLY A 188 -7.42 -0.56 11.82
N ASN A 189 -8.06 -1.62 11.31
CA ASN A 189 -9.26 -2.23 11.92
C ASN A 189 -8.91 -2.98 13.22
N ALA A 190 -7.85 -3.78 13.20
CA ALA A 190 -7.42 -4.61 14.32
C ALA A 190 -7.00 -3.76 15.52
N VAL A 191 -6.26 -2.66 15.29
CA VAL A 191 -5.89 -1.69 16.34
C VAL A 191 -7.13 -1.05 16.97
N GLN A 192 -8.15 -0.71 16.17
CA GLN A 192 -9.40 -0.15 16.71
C GLN A 192 -10.21 -1.20 17.48
N ALA A 193 -10.26 -2.44 16.99
CA ALA A 193 -10.94 -3.56 17.65
C ALA A 193 -10.14 -4.12 18.86
N LYS A 194 -8.86 -3.74 19.00
CA LYS A 194 -7.90 -4.29 19.96
C LYS A 194 -7.73 -5.81 19.87
N ALA A 195 -7.93 -6.37 18.69
CA ALA A 195 -7.78 -7.79 18.40
C ALA A 195 -7.59 -7.98 16.90
N GLY A 196 -6.81 -9.00 16.53
CA GLY A 196 -6.65 -9.41 15.13
C GLY A 196 -6.48 -10.91 15.00
N LYS A 197 -6.76 -11.44 13.81
CA LYS A 197 -6.47 -12.82 13.44
C LYS A 197 -5.72 -12.85 12.12
N VAL A 198 -4.64 -13.61 12.07
CA VAL A 198 -3.80 -13.74 10.88
C VAL A 198 -3.54 -15.20 10.55
N CYS A 199 -3.44 -15.48 9.26
CA CYS A 199 -2.92 -16.75 8.76
C CYS A 199 -1.53 -16.53 8.18
N VAL A 200 -0.57 -17.38 8.56
CA VAL A 200 0.82 -17.23 8.11
C VAL A 200 1.17 -18.35 7.14
N PHE A 201 1.48 -17.97 5.91
CA PHE A 201 1.95 -18.85 4.85
C PHE A 201 3.45 -18.67 4.65
N HIS A 202 4.08 -19.63 3.99
CA HIS A 202 5.50 -19.50 3.64
C HIS A 202 5.76 -18.33 2.68
N SER A 203 5.00 -18.24 1.60
CA SER A 203 5.23 -17.28 0.51
C SER A 203 3.98 -17.01 -0.30
N CYS A 204 3.92 -15.86 -0.96
CA CYS A 204 2.99 -15.53 -2.04
C CYS A 204 3.77 -15.31 -3.34
N GLN A 205 3.27 -15.78 -4.47
CA GLN A 205 3.93 -15.63 -5.78
C GLN A 205 3.39 -14.43 -6.58
N SER A 206 2.17 -13.95 -6.29
CA SER A 206 1.53 -12.88 -7.05
C SER A 206 0.37 -12.22 -6.29
N GLU A 207 -0.04 -11.02 -6.74
CA GLU A 207 -1.26 -10.36 -6.25
C GLU A 207 -2.51 -11.21 -6.47
N ALA A 208 -2.57 -11.97 -7.57
CA ALA A 208 -3.69 -12.87 -7.87
C ALA A 208 -3.78 -14.01 -6.86
N GLN A 209 -2.64 -14.61 -6.49
CA GLN A 209 -2.60 -15.63 -5.45
C GLN A 209 -2.97 -15.03 -4.09
N HIS A 210 -2.50 -13.83 -3.76
CA HIS A 210 -2.88 -13.14 -2.52
C HIS A 210 -4.40 -12.95 -2.42
N ALA A 211 -5.03 -12.40 -3.47
CA ALA A 211 -6.47 -12.19 -3.53
C ALA A 211 -7.25 -13.51 -3.41
N TRP A 212 -6.76 -14.57 -4.08
CA TRP A 212 -7.34 -15.91 -4.03
C TRP A 212 -7.25 -16.55 -2.64
N ILE A 213 -6.14 -16.35 -1.92
CA ILE A 213 -5.97 -16.82 -0.53
C ILE A 213 -6.96 -16.06 0.37
N ARG A 214 -7.02 -14.73 0.23
CA ARG A 214 -7.90 -13.88 1.03
C ARG A 214 -9.36 -14.32 0.91
N ALA A 215 -9.81 -14.69 -0.29
CA ALA A 215 -11.17 -15.18 -0.51
C ALA A 215 -11.52 -16.48 0.24
N ARG A 216 -10.53 -17.25 0.72
CA ARG A 216 -10.72 -18.54 1.41
C ARG A 216 -10.58 -18.46 2.94
N LEU A 217 -10.00 -17.39 3.48
CA LEU A 217 -9.70 -17.29 4.92
C LEU A 217 -10.85 -16.73 5.77
N GLY A 218 -11.95 -16.33 5.13
CA GLY A 218 -13.08 -15.69 5.81
C GLY A 218 -12.86 -14.20 6.09
N GLU A 219 -13.92 -13.52 6.51
CA GLU A 219 -13.84 -12.09 6.84
C GLU A 219 -13.04 -11.86 8.14
N GLY A 220 -12.27 -10.78 8.19
CA GLY A 220 -11.50 -10.38 9.38
C GLY A 220 -10.15 -11.09 9.55
N VAL A 221 -9.89 -12.18 8.82
CA VAL A 221 -8.61 -12.91 8.84
C VAL A 221 -7.69 -12.38 7.73
N MET A 222 -6.46 -12.03 8.08
CA MET A 222 -5.49 -11.47 7.12
C MET A 222 -4.33 -12.44 6.84
N PRO A 223 -4.04 -12.79 5.57
CA PRO A 223 -2.85 -13.54 5.23
C PRO A 223 -1.58 -12.70 5.35
N PHE A 224 -0.57 -13.29 5.99
CA PHE A 224 0.83 -12.83 6.02
C PHE A 224 1.75 -13.90 5.47
N TYR A 225 2.94 -13.49 5.02
CA TYR A 225 3.89 -14.36 4.34
C TYR A 225 5.27 -14.27 4.98
N MET A 226 5.83 -15.41 5.35
CA MET A 226 7.15 -15.47 6.00
C MET A 226 8.25 -14.82 5.16
N ARG A 227 8.23 -15.01 3.83
CA ARG A 227 9.23 -14.44 2.91
C ARG A 227 9.03 -12.96 2.57
N GLU A 228 7.92 -12.35 2.97
CA GLU A 228 7.66 -10.93 2.69
C GLU A 228 7.91 -10.08 3.93
N ASN A 229 7.07 -10.20 4.95
CA ASN A 229 7.01 -9.21 6.02
C ASN A 229 6.69 -9.78 7.41
N TRP A 230 6.65 -11.10 7.59
CA TRP A 230 6.20 -11.70 8.85
C TRP A 230 7.01 -11.25 10.09
N GLU A 231 8.33 -11.21 9.99
CA GLU A 231 9.18 -10.75 11.11
C GLU A 231 8.86 -9.29 11.49
N SER A 232 8.73 -8.42 10.49
CA SER A 232 8.30 -7.04 10.70
C SER A 232 6.88 -6.95 11.27
N ALA A 233 5.99 -7.87 10.90
CA ALA A 233 4.63 -7.96 11.43
C ALA A 233 4.62 -8.33 12.92
N CYS A 234 5.39 -9.33 13.32
CA CYS A 234 5.57 -9.67 14.73
C CYS A 234 6.07 -8.47 15.55
N ALA A 235 7.07 -7.74 15.03
CA ALA A 235 7.60 -6.54 15.68
C ALA A 235 6.52 -5.45 15.80
N VAL A 236 5.78 -5.19 14.72
CA VAL A 236 4.68 -4.20 14.72
C VAL A 236 3.59 -4.57 15.71
N PHE A 237 3.15 -5.83 15.75
CA PHE A 237 2.11 -6.27 16.68
C PHE A 237 2.55 -6.15 18.14
N SER A 238 3.82 -6.50 18.42
CA SER A 238 4.40 -6.40 19.76
C SER A 238 4.50 -4.94 20.22
N LEU A 239 4.99 -4.04 19.35
CA LEU A 239 5.12 -2.61 19.66
C LEU A 239 3.78 -1.90 19.83
N LEU A 240 2.74 -2.37 19.14
CA LEU A 240 1.37 -1.87 19.29
C LEU A 240 0.63 -2.53 20.46
N GLU A 241 1.26 -3.47 21.18
CA GLU A 241 0.63 -4.32 22.18
C GLU A 241 -0.68 -4.96 21.68
N LEU A 242 -0.74 -5.28 20.38
CA LEU A 242 -1.94 -5.78 19.71
C LEU A 242 -2.04 -7.29 19.92
N PRO A 243 -3.10 -7.80 20.57
CA PRO A 243 -3.35 -9.23 20.64
C PRO A 243 -3.72 -9.75 19.24
N VAL A 244 -2.87 -10.61 18.69
CA VAL A 244 -3.10 -11.24 17.39
C VAL A 244 -3.13 -12.76 17.55
N GLU A 245 -4.23 -13.40 17.16
CA GLU A 245 -4.30 -14.84 17.00
C GLU A 245 -3.58 -15.25 15.71
N VAL A 246 -2.52 -16.05 15.86
CA VAL A 246 -1.69 -16.49 14.74
C VAL A 246 -1.99 -17.95 14.40
N GLN A 247 -2.52 -18.16 13.19
CA GLN A 247 -2.76 -19.48 12.61
C GLN A 247 -1.68 -19.78 11.54
N PRO A 248 -0.60 -20.51 11.86
CA PRO A 248 0.32 -21.01 10.84
C PRO A 248 -0.39 -21.98 9.90
N MET A 249 -0.15 -21.81 8.60
CA MET A 249 -0.75 -22.63 7.55
C MET A 249 0.24 -23.72 7.11
N PHE A 250 0.64 -24.57 8.07
CA PHE A 250 1.53 -25.71 7.85
C PHE A 250 0.88 -26.99 8.36
N VAL A 251 0.78 -28.01 7.50
CA VAL A 251 0.16 -29.30 7.82
C VAL A 251 1.16 -30.35 8.32
N PHE A 252 2.46 -30.02 8.26
CA PHE A 252 3.54 -30.93 8.66
C PHE A 252 4.70 -30.17 9.32
N ALA A 253 5.30 -30.77 10.35
CA ALA A 253 6.35 -30.19 11.17
C ALA A 253 7.74 -30.26 10.49
N GLY A 254 7.83 -29.73 9.27
CA GLY A 254 9.05 -29.67 8.49
C GLY A 254 9.94 -28.47 8.83
N ARG A 255 10.98 -28.24 8.00
CA ARG A 255 11.94 -27.15 8.16
C ARG A 255 11.27 -25.77 8.27
N ILE A 256 10.33 -25.47 7.38
CA ILE A 256 9.65 -24.17 7.34
C ILE A 256 8.81 -23.94 8.61
N TYR A 257 8.11 -24.97 9.10
CA TYR A 257 7.34 -24.86 10.34
C TYR A 257 8.27 -24.55 11.53
N ARG A 258 9.43 -25.20 11.63
CA ARG A 258 10.41 -24.91 12.70
C ARG A 258 10.98 -23.49 12.60
N GLN A 259 11.18 -22.97 11.38
CA GLN A 259 11.57 -21.57 11.18
C GLN A 259 10.47 -20.61 11.62
N PHE A 260 9.21 -20.93 11.35
CA PHE A 260 8.06 -20.16 11.82
C PHE A 260 7.98 -20.16 13.36
N GLU A 261 8.09 -21.33 13.97
CA GLU A 261 8.01 -21.53 15.42
C GLU A 261 9.08 -20.72 16.17
N ALA A 262 10.28 -20.57 15.59
CA ALA A 262 11.33 -19.73 16.13
C ALA A 262 11.02 -18.21 16.10
N LEU A 263 10.10 -17.77 15.22
CA LEU A 263 9.70 -16.36 15.09
C LEU A 263 8.41 -16.03 15.85
N CYS A 264 7.61 -17.05 16.18
CA CYS A 264 6.29 -16.86 16.78
C CYS A 264 6.00 -17.98 17.78
N GLU A 265 6.31 -17.74 19.05
CA GLU A 265 6.11 -18.73 20.12
C GLU A 265 4.63 -19.02 20.38
N ARG A 266 3.76 -17.99 20.33
CA ARG A 266 2.33 -18.10 20.63
C ARG A 266 1.52 -18.26 19.36
N HIS A 267 1.18 -19.51 19.03
CA HIS A 267 0.38 -19.83 17.86
C HIS A 267 -0.41 -21.13 18.06
N ARG A 268 -1.39 -21.37 17.17
CA ARG A 268 -2.15 -22.64 17.13
C ARG A 268 -1.71 -23.47 15.92
N PRO A 269 -0.93 -24.54 16.07
CA PRO A 269 -0.42 -25.29 14.92
C PRO A 269 -1.54 -25.96 14.10
N LEU A 270 -1.42 -25.93 12.77
CA LEU A 270 -2.30 -26.66 11.82
C LEU A 270 -1.72 -28.05 11.46
N LEU A 271 -0.84 -28.61 12.28
CA LEU A 271 -0.21 -29.88 12.01
C LEU A 271 -1.27 -30.99 11.98
N LEU A 272 -1.36 -31.72 10.87
CA LEU A 272 -2.33 -32.80 10.73
C LEU A 272 -1.77 -34.09 11.33
N ASP A 273 -2.54 -34.67 12.24
CA ASP A 273 -2.37 -36.03 12.71
C ASP A 273 -3.05 -37.03 11.75
N GLU A 274 -3.06 -38.32 12.09
CA GLU A 274 -3.65 -39.35 11.22
C GLU A 274 -5.15 -39.13 11.01
N ASN A 275 -5.88 -38.69 12.03
CA ASN A 275 -7.31 -38.41 11.92
C ASN A 275 -7.57 -37.20 11.02
N GLY A 276 -6.76 -36.15 11.14
CA GLY A 276 -6.80 -34.98 10.26
C GLY A 276 -6.52 -35.35 8.80
N TRP A 277 -5.48 -36.16 8.55
CA TRP A 277 -5.18 -36.64 7.20
C TRP A 277 -6.30 -37.51 6.63
N ARG A 278 -6.84 -38.47 7.40
CA ARG A 278 -7.99 -39.28 6.98
C ARG A 278 -9.18 -38.41 6.61
N ARG A 279 -9.56 -37.45 7.48
CA ARG A 279 -10.68 -36.53 7.22
C ARG A 279 -10.50 -35.75 5.91
N VAL A 280 -9.28 -35.32 5.60
CA VAL A 280 -8.99 -34.58 4.36
C VAL A 280 -9.00 -35.48 3.14
N LEU A 281 -8.42 -36.68 3.23
CA LEU A 281 -8.10 -37.53 2.08
C LEU A 281 -9.19 -38.54 1.72
N THR A 282 -9.97 -39.05 2.68
CA THR A 282 -11.01 -40.08 2.43
C THR A 282 -11.96 -39.76 1.28
N PRO A 283 -12.44 -38.50 1.07
CA PRO A 283 -13.30 -38.19 -0.08
C PRO A 283 -12.65 -38.38 -1.46
N PHE A 284 -11.32 -38.44 -1.51
CA PHE A 284 -10.50 -38.49 -2.74
C PHE A 284 -9.67 -39.77 -2.85
N ASP A 285 -9.67 -40.63 -1.83
CA ASP A 285 -8.94 -41.90 -1.80
C ASP A 285 -9.63 -42.91 -2.72
N ARG A 286 -9.07 -43.09 -3.92
CA ARG A 286 -9.60 -43.95 -4.99
C ARG A 286 -8.45 -44.60 -5.75
N PRO A 287 -8.67 -45.72 -6.47
CA PRO A 287 -7.61 -46.40 -7.22
C PRO A 287 -6.91 -45.50 -8.25
N GLU A 288 -7.63 -44.55 -8.86
CA GLU A 288 -7.07 -43.60 -9.82
C GLU A 288 -6.30 -42.43 -9.19
N ALA A 289 -6.41 -42.24 -7.87
CA ALA A 289 -5.88 -41.06 -7.19
C ALA A 289 -4.39 -41.21 -6.89
N VAL A 290 -3.64 -40.13 -7.18
CA VAL A 290 -2.25 -40.00 -6.77
C VAL A 290 -2.06 -38.75 -5.94
N PHE A 291 -1.70 -38.93 -4.68
CA PHE A 291 -1.36 -37.85 -3.76
C PHE A 291 0.12 -37.53 -3.87
N VAL A 292 0.43 -36.27 -4.21
CA VAL A 292 1.82 -35.80 -4.35
C VAL A 292 2.18 -34.92 -3.16
N VAL A 293 3.21 -35.32 -2.40
CA VAL A 293 3.66 -34.61 -1.20
C VAL A 293 5.02 -33.95 -1.39
N HIS A 294 5.38 -33.02 -0.49
CA HIS A 294 6.73 -32.51 -0.40
C HIS A 294 7.69 -33.57 0.13
N ARG A 295 8.91 -33.65 -0.44
CA ARG A 295 9.99 -34.49 0.10
C ARG A 295 10.30 -34.12 1.55
N SER A 296 10.44 -35.12 2.41
CA SER A 296 10.72 -34.92 3.84
C SER A 296 11.81 -35.88 4.30
N GLN A 297 12.43 -35.56 5.44
CA GLN A 297 13.48 -36.40 6.01
C GLN A 297 12.94 -37.82 6.26
N HIS A 298 13.65 -38.83 5.75
CA HIS A 298 13.27 -40.25 5.85
C HIS A 298 11.85 -40.59 5.36
N ASP A 299 11.33 -39.79 4.42
CA ASP A 299 9.98 -39.91 3.83
C ASP A 299 8.84 -39.82 4.84
N ALA A 300 9.07 -39.13 5.97
CA ALA A 300 8.11 -39.09 7.08
C ALA A 300 6.70 -38.62 6.67
N LEU A 301 6.59 -37.55 5.86
CA LEU A 301 5.30 -37.06 5.37
C LEU A 301 4.65 -38.06 4.41
N LYS A 302 5.41 -38.61 3.46
CA LYS A 302 4.92 -39.61 2.49
C LYS A 302 4.37 -40.84 3.23
N LYS A 303 5.13 -41.39 4.18
CA LYS A 303 4.72 -42.54 5.00
C LYS A 303 3.45 -42.24 5.81
N ARG A 304 3.36 -41.04 6.40
CA ARG A 304 2.20 -40.64 7.20
C ARG A 304 0.92 -40.52 6.36
N VAL A 305 1.03 -39.89 5.19
CA VAL A 305 -0.09 -39.77 4.24
C VAL A 305 -0.47 -41.15 3.71
N ALA A 306 0.50 -41.97 3.31
CA ALA A 306 0.27 -43.32 2.82
C ALA A 306 -0.44 -44.22 3.84
N ALA A 307 -0.11 -44.11 5.12
CA ALA A 307 -0.79 -44.85 6.19
C ALA A 307 -2.28 -44.46 6.38
N CYS A 308 -2.70 -43.33 5.80
CA CYS A 308 -4.08 -42.84 5.85
C CYS A 308 -4.89 -43.16 4.59
N CYS A 309 -4.26 -43.73 3.56
CA CYS A 309 -4.89 -44.10 2.28
C CYS A 309 -5.09 -45.61 2.20
N HIS A 310 -6.18 -46.02 1.55
CA HIS A 310 -6.52 -47.41 1.28
C HIS A 310 -6.31 -47.79 -0.18
N GLU A 311 -6.59 -46.86 -1.12
CA GLU A 311 -6.60 -47.15 -2.55
C GLU A 311 -5.62 -46.27 -3.33
N ALA A 312 -5.46 -45.01 -2.94
CA ALA A 312 -4.62 -44.03 -3.62
C ALA A 312 -3.11 -44.30 -3.44
N VAL A 313 -2.34 -43.98 -4.47
CA VAL A 313 -0.87 -44.01 -4.38
C VAL A 313 -0.35 -42.68 -3.85
N VAL A 314 0.66 -42.73 -2.98
CA VAL A 314 1.33 -41.54 -2.46
C VAL A 314 2.77 -41.50 -2.95
N VAL A 315 3.14 -40.40 -3.60
CA VAL A 315 4.50 -40.15 -4.09
C VAL A 315 4.98 -38.78 -3.62
N ASP A 316 6.28 -38.57 -3.57
CA ASP A 316 6.83 -37.22 -3.54
C ASP A 316 6.99 -36.64 -4.96
N TYR A 317 7.29 -35.34 -5.06
CA TYR A 317 7.39 -34.64 -6.35
C TYR A 317 8.65 -34.98 -7.15
N GLU A 318 9.64 -35.69 -6.58
CA GLU A 318 10.86 -36.11 -7.28
C GLU A 318 10.74 -37.52 -7.87
N GLU A 319 9.82 -38.33 -7.34
CA GLU A 319 9.48 -39.65 -7.86
C GLU A 319 8.80 -39.58 -9.24
N GLU A 320 8.72 -40.70 -9.95
CA GLU A 320 7.88 -40.77 -11.13
C GLU A 320 6.45 -41.16 -10.76
N LEU A 321 5.46 -40.62 -11.48
CA LEU A 321 4.08 -41.09 -11.33
C LEU A 321 3.97 -42.57 -11.74
N PRO A 322 3.26 -43.40 -10.96
CA PRO A 322 3.05 -44.81 -11.28
C PRO A 322 2.16 -44.90 -12.53
N VAL A 323 2.76 -45.20 -13.68
CA VAL A 323 2.02 -45.31 -14.93
C VAL A 323 1.13 -46.56 -14.89
N ASN A 324 -0.16 -46.36 -14.63
CA ASN A 324 -1.19 -47.37 -14.89
C ASN A 324 -1.78 -47.12 -16.30
N LYS A 325 -2.27 -48.16 -16.96
CA LYS A 325 -2.97 -48.04 -18.26
C LYS A 325 -4.35 -47.38 -18.14
N GLU A 326 -4.82 -47.15 -16.91
CA GLU A 326 -6.06 -46.46 -16.59
C GLU A 326 -5.82 -44.97 -16.29
N ARG A 327 -6.90 -44.19 -16.30
CA ARG A 327 -6.88 -42.74 -16.00
C ARG A 327 -6.37 -42.49 -14.58
N MET A 328 -5.53 -41.47 -14.42
CA MET A 328 -4.98 -41.01 -13.14
C MET A 328 -5.48 -39.61 -12.79
N VAL A 329 -5.71 -39.35 -11.49
CA VAL A 329 -6.10 -38.04 -10.96
C VAL A 329 -5.10 -37.61 -9.89
N VAL A 330 -4.35 -36.54 -10.17
CA VAL A 330 -3.26 -36.06 -9.30
C VAL A 330 -3.77 -34.97 -8.36
N TYR A 331 -3.47 -35.14 -7.07
CA TYR A 331 -3.82 -34.25 -5.97
C TYR A 331 -2.56 -33.79 -5.23
N PRO A 332 -2.06 -32.58 -5.52
CA PRO A 332 -0.91 -32.03 -4.82
C PRO A 332 -1.29 -31.63 -3.40
N LEU A 333 -0.65 -32.24 -2.40
CA LEU A 333 -0.89 -31.98 -0.97
C LEU A 333 0.03 -30.85 -0.44
N PHE A 334 0.16 -29.78 -1.22
CA PHE A 334 0.86 -28.55 -0.84
C PHE A 334 -0.16 -27.53 -0.32
N MET A 335 0.23 -26.64 0.59
CA MET A 335 -0.70 -25.63 1.11
C MET A 335 -1.25 -24.69 0.02
N LEU A 336 -0.39 -24.30 -0.91
CA LEU A 336 -0.69 -23.35 -1.99
C LEU A 336 -0.22 -23.88 -3.34
N ASP A 337 -0.88 -23.43 -4.40
CA ASP A 337 -0.43 -23.61 -5.80
C ASP A 337 0.77 -22.68 -6.08
N GLY A 338 1.96 -23.13 -5.68
CA GLY A 338 3.20 -22.38 -5.86
C GLY A 338 4.20 -23.14 -6.74
N GLY A 339 5.47 -22.73 -6.70
CA GLY A 339 6.52 -23.25 -7.60
C GLY A 339 6.65 -24.78 -7.64
N HIS A 340 6.40 -25.50 -6.55
CA HIS A 340 6.40 -26.96 -6.56
C HIS A 340 5.25 -27.55 -7.40
N VAL A 341 4.06 -26.96 -7.34
CA VAL A 341 2.91 -27.44 -8.11
C VAL A 341 3.05 -27.02 -9.58
N GLU A 342 3.45 -25.77 -9.81
CA GLU A 342 3.59 -25.19 -11.15
C GLU A 342 4.74 -25.79 -11.96
N ASN A 343 5.84 -26.19 -11.31
CA ASN A 343 7.01 -26.71 -11.98
C ASN A 343 7.16 -28.22 -11.73
N ASP A 344 7.38 -28.63 -10.48
CA ASP A 344 7.78 -30.02 -10.19
C ASP A 344 6.65 -31.01 -10.50
N VAL A 345 5.45 -30.79 -9.95
CA VAL A 345 4.30 -31.68 -10.19
C VAL A 345 3.82 -31.59 -11.64
N ALA A 346 3.82 -30.39 -12.23
CA ALA A 346 3.47 -30.22 -13.64
C ALA A 346 4.42 -30.99 -14.57
N ASN A 347 5.73 -30.96 -14.29
CA ASN A 347 6.73 -31.72 -15.03
C ASN A 347 6.55 -33.24 -14.82
N GLN A 348 6.24 -33.67 -13.59
CA GLN A 348 5.93 -35.07 -13.27
C GLN A 348 4.75 -35.59 -14.11
N ILE A 349 3.68 -34.78 -14.23
CA ILE A 349 2.49 -35.06 -15.05
C ILE A 349 2.84 -35.06 -16.54
N ALA A 350 3.64 -34.10 -17.02
CA ALA A 350 4.04 -34.03 -18.42
C ALA A 350 4.80 -35.30 -18.84
N ARG A 351 5.79 -35.74 -18.03
CA ARG A 351 6.55 -36.98 -18.27
C ARG A 351 5.66 -38.23 -18.24
N ALA A 352 4.64 -38.27 -17.37
CA ALA A 352 3.69 -39.38 -17.36
C ALA A 352 2.84 -39.42 -18.64
N ARG A 353 2.39 -38.26 -19.14
CA ARG A 353 1.64 -38.14 -20.41
C ARG A 353 2.48 -38.53 -21.62
N GLU A 354 3.76 -38.16 -21.64
CA GLU A 354 4.71 -38.59 -22.69
C GLU A 354 4.87 -40.11 -22.75
N ARG A 355 4.74 -40.79 -21.60
CA ARG A 355 4.73 -42.26 -21.48
C ARG A 355 3.35 -42.89 -21.76
N GLY A 356 2.38 -42.11 -22.22
CA GLY A 356 1.05 -42.58 -22.63
C GLY A 356 -0.01 -42.64 -21.53
N ALA A 357 0.22 -42.07 -20.34
CA ALA A 357 -0.77 -42.04 -19.26
C ALA A 357 -1.85 -40.94 -19.48
N ASP A 358 -3.12 -41.25 -19.23
CA ASP A 358 -4.19 -40.24 -19.12
C ASP A 358 -4.19 -39.65 -17.71
N VAL A 359 -3.57 -38.49 -17.54
CA VAL A 359 -3.43 -37.82 -16.23
C VAL A 359 -4.21 -36.52 -16.18
N ARG A 360 -5.01 -36.33 -15.13
CA ARG A 360 -5.76 -35.09 -14.86
C ARG A 360 -5.43 -34.52 -13.48
N TRP A 361 -5.60 -33.21 -13.33
CA TRP A 361 -5.58 -32.57 -12.03
C TRP A 361 -6.89 -32.83 -11.29
N GLY A 362 -6.80 -33.28 -10.04
CA GLY A 362 -7.93 -33.33 -9.12
C GLY A 362 -8.12 -32.00 -8.38
N CYS A 363 -7.01 -31.38 -7.98
CA CYS A 363 -6.95 -30.01 -7.47
C CYS A 363 -5.54 -29.43 -7.75
N ARG A 364 -5.32 -28.16 -7.39
CA ARG A 364 -3.99 -27.54 -7.47
C ARG A 364 -3.26 -27.55 -6.12
N CYS A 365 -3.98 -27.52 -5.01
CA CYS A 365 -3.40 -27.54 -3.67
C CYS A 365 -4.41 -27.99 -2.59
N LEU A 366 -3.97 -28.11 -1.34
CA LEU A 366 -4.82 -28.43 -0.20
C LEU A 366 -5.94 -27.40 0.00
N LEU A 367 -5.65 -26.11 -0.20
CA LEU A 367 -6.65 -25.04 -0.08
C LEU A 367 -7.77 -25.11 -1.14
N ASP A 368 -7.66 -25.96 -2.16
CA ASP A 368 -8.77 -26.25 -3.07
C ASP A 368 -9.67 -27.39 -2.61
N LEU A 369 -9.21 -28.22 -1.67
CA LEU A 369 -9.98 -29.36 -1.21
C LEU A 369 -11.10 -28.89 -0.26
N SER A 370 -12.34 -29.26 -0.57
CA SER A 370 -13.51 -28.94 0.26
C SER A 370 -13.38 -29.49 1.68
N SER A 371 -12.89 -30.73 1.83
CA SER A 371 -12.62 -31.36 3.13
C SER A 371 -11.58 -30.61 3.96
N PHE A 372 -10.57 -30.00 3.31
CA PHE A 372 -9.58 -29.17 3.98
C PHE A 372 -10.15 -27.80 4.35
N GLN A 373 -10.98 -27.20 3.49
CA GLN A 373 -11.70 -25.96 3.81
C GLN A 373 -12.67 -26.12 4.99
N GLU A 374 -13.32 -27.29 5.12
CA GLU A 374 -14.11 -27.64 6.30
C GLU A 374 -13.25 -27.72 7.57
N LEU A 375 -12.10 -28.40 7.49
CA LEU A 375 -11.16 -28.47 8.61
C LEU A 375 -10.65 -27.08 9.02
N LEU A 376 -10.38 -26.20 8.05
CA LEU A 376 -9.95 -24.82 8.33
C LEU A 376 -11.02 -23.98 9.00
N ARG A 377 -12.30 -24.14 8.63
CA ARG A 377 -13.42 -23.44 9.30
C ARG A 377 -13.57 -23.81 10.77
N ASP A 378 -13.14 -25.01 11.18
CA ASP A 378 -13.12 -25.39 12.60
C ASP A 378 -11.94 -24.73 13.37
N ARG A 379 -10.99 -24.14 12.65
CA ARG A 379 -9.76 -23.55 13.21
C ARG A 379 -9.77 -22.01 13.16
N LEU A 380 -10.34 -21.44 12.10
CA LEU A 380 -10.51 -20.01 11.87
C LEU A 380 -11.81 -19.51 12.47
#